data_AF-A0A6C0JNP2-F1
#
_entry.id   AF-A0A6C0JNP2-F1
#
_cell.length_a   1.000
_cell.length_b   1.000
_cell.length_c   1.000
_cell.angle_alpha   90.00
_cell.angle_beta   90.00
_cell.angle_gamma   90.00
#
_symmetry.space_group_name_H-M   'P 1'
#
loop_
_entity.id
_entity.type
_entity.pdbx_description
1 polymer ?
#
loop_
_entity_poly.entity_id
_entity_poly.type
_entity_poly.pdbx_seq_one_letter_code
_entity_poly.pdbx_strand_id
1 'polypeptide(L)'
;MESKANKIISDNDIYKKLNESKVSKPIMTKYEFNQIISQRATMLAHGAVPFVEFDNKEIKNNMELRKIAIKELKEGKLPFIVKRPLPNNKYDLYRVRDLDLVAIQYMF
;
A
#
# COMPACT_ATOMS: atom_id res chain seq x y z
N MET A 1 9.49 -26.31 18.64
CA MET A 1 9.22 -25.33 17.57
C MET A 1 10.07 -24.11 17.85
N GLU A 2 11.23 -23.98 17.20
CA GLU A 2 12.11 -22.83 17.42
C GLU A 2 11.40 -21.55 16.97
N SER A 3 11.18 -20.63 17.90
CA SER A 3 10.78 -19.27 17.60
C SER A 3 11.91 -18.62 16.81
N LYS A 4 11.81 -18.62 15.47
CA LYS A 4 12.72 -17.82 14.63
C LYS A 4 12.63 -16.37 15.12
N ALA A 5 13.73 -15.86 15.67
CA ALA A 5 13.82 -14.47 16.08
C ALA A 5 13.40 -13.56 14.92
N ASN A 6 12.63 -12.52 15.22
CA ASN A 6 12.25 -11.52 14.23
C ASN A 6 13.54 -10.89 13.68
N LYS A 7 13.82 -11.12 12.40
CA LYS A 7 14.97 -10.53 11.72
C LYS A 7 14.74 -9.03 11.61
N ILE A 8 15.53 -8.25 12.35
CA ILE A 8 15.55 -6.78 12.20
C ILE A 8 16.21 -6.47 10.86
N ILE A 9 15.50 -5.74 10.00
CA ILE A 9 15.99 -5.30 8.69
C ILE A 9 16.26 -3.80 8.81
N SER A 10 17.43 -3.34 8.36
CA SER A 10 17.75 -1.91 8.35
C SER A 10 16.96 -1.19 7.25
N ASP A 11 16.54 0.04 7.49
CA ASP A 11 15.91 0.89 6.49
C ASP A 11 16.78 1.04 5.22
N ASN A 12 18.10 1.16 5.40
CA ASN A 12 19.04 1.22 4.28
C ASN A 12 19.01 -0.03 3.40
N ASP A 13 18.85 -1.21 4.00
CA ASP A 13 18.74 -2.46 3.26
C ASP A 13 17.43 -2.50 2.46
N ILE A 14 16.34 -1.98 3.01
CA ILE A 14 15.04 -1.86 2.35
C ILE A 14 15.16 -0.94 1.13
N TYR A 15 15.73 0.25 1.30
CA TYR A 15 15.89 1.21 0.20
C TYR A 15 16.84 0.70 -0.89
N LYS A 16 17.91 0.01 -0.51
CA LYS A 16 18.80 -0.65 -1.46
C LYS A 16 18.03 -1.69 -2.28
N LYS A 17 17.26 -2.55 -1.62
CA LYS A 17 16.44 -3.58 -2.28
C LYS A 17 15.37 -2.98 -3.20
N LEU A 18 14.78 -1.87 -2.79
CA LEU A 18 13.76 -1.17 -3.57
C LEU A 18 14.30 -0.65 -4.92
N ASN A 19 15.58 -0.30 -5.00
CA ASN A 19 16.21 0.20 -6.22
C ASN A 19 16.72 -0.92 -7.15
N GLU A 20 16.64 -2.19 -6.75
CA GLU A 20 17.06 -3.32 -7.58
C GLU A 20 16.11 -3.54 -8.77
N SER A 21 16.63 -4.23 -9.80
CA SER A 21 15.82 -4.69 -10.94
C SER A 21 14.80 -5.73 -10.48
N LYS A 22 13.56 -5.56 -10.89
CA LYS A 22 12.43 -6.39 -10.46
C LYS A 22 11.97 -7.27 -11.62
N VAL A 23 11.49 -8.47 -11.29
CA VAL A 23 10.98 -9.42 -12.29
C VAL A 23 9.48 -9.24 -12.51
N SER A 24 8.76 -8.95 -11.42
CA SER A 24 7.30 -8.75 -11.49
C SER A 24 6.93 -7.47 -12.25
N LYS A 25 5.74 -7.42 -12.84
CA LYS A 25 5.27 -6.26 -13.61
C LYS A 25 4.91 -5.10 -12.68
N PRO A 26 5.18 -3.84 -13.06
CA PRO A 26 4.85 -2.67 -12.24
C PRO A 26 3.35 -2.29 -12.33
N ILE A 27 2.45 -3.26 -12.27
CA ILE A 27 1.00 -3.06 -12.31
C ILE A 27 0.42 -3.50 -10.97
N MET A 28 -0.45 -2.70 -10.37
CA MET A 28 -1.15 -3.04 -9.13
C MET A 28 -2.20 -4.12 -9.38
N THR A 29 -2.19 -5.17 -8.59
CA THR A 29 -3.21 -6.22 -8.63
C THR A 29 -4.46 -5.81 -7.84
N LYS A 30 -5.62 -6.39 -8.19
CA LYS A 30 -6.86 -6.22 -7.42
C LYS A 30 -6.72 -6.59 -5.94
N TYR A 31 -5.85 -7.55 -5.62
CA TYR A 31 -5.63 -8.00 -4.26
C TYR A 31 -4.83 -6.98 -3.46
N GLU A 32 -3.75 -6.44 -4.05
CA GLU A 32 -2.96 -5.37 -3.45
C GLU A 32 -3.81 -4.12 -3.23
N PHE A 33 -4.59 -3.71 -4.23
CA PHE A 33 -5.53 -2.59 -4.12
C PHE A 33 -6.46 -2.76 -2.93
N ASN A 34 -7.18 -3.89 -2.86
CA ASN A 34 -8.13 -4.13 -1.78
C ASN A 34 -7.44 -4.13 -0.42
N GLN A 35 -6.27 -4.75 -0.30
CA GLN A 35 -5.49 -4.77 0.94
C GLN A 35 -5.07 -3.36 1.38
N ILE A 36 -4.50 -2.57 0.47
CA ILE A 36 -4.03 -1.20 0.71
C ILE A 36 -5.19 -0.30 1.17
N ILE A 37 -6.30 -0.33 0.42
CA ILE A 37 -7.47 0.50 0.73
C ILE A 37 -8.11 0.07 2.05
N SER A 38 -8.19 -1.24 2.32
CA SER A 38 -8.78 -1.74 3.56
C SER A 38 -7.94 -1.33 4.77
N GLN A 39 -6.63 -1.55 4.72
CA GLN A 39 -5.71 -1.13 5.79
C GLN A 39 -5.79 0.39 6.00
N ARG A 40 -5.75 1.18 4.93
CA ARG A 40 -5.80 2.63 5.06
C ARG A 40 -7.13 3.11 5.61
N ALA A 41 -8.26 2.59 5.15
CA ALA A 41 -9.57 2.92 5.69
C ALA A 41 -9.66 2.57 7.18
N THR A 42 -9.09 1.44 7.61
CA THR A 42 -8.98 1.08 9.03
C THR A 42 -8.11 2.07 9.80
N MET A 43 -6.99 2.53 9.26
CA MET A 43 -6.18 3.57 9.93
C MET A 43 -6.97 4.86 10.11
N LEU A 44 -7.68 5.31 9.07
CA LEU A 44 -8.52 6.50 9.14
C LEU A 44 -9.67 6.33 10.16
N ALA A 45 -10.26 5.13 10.25
CA ALA A 45 -11.27 4.82 11.26
C ALA A 45 -10.73 4.94 12.70
N HIS A 46 -9.45 4.63 12.91
CA HIS A 46 -8.76 4.80 14.19
C HIS A 46 -8.21 6.23 14.40
N GLY A 47 -8.65 7.21 13.61
CA GLY A 47 -8.27 8.61 13.78
C GLY A 47 -6.94 9.01 13.14
N ALA A 48 -6.39 8.21 12.22
CA ALA A 48 -5.22 8.62 11.46
C ALA A 48 -5.53 9.84 10.59
N VAL A 49 -4.56 10.76 10.48
CA VAL A 49 -4.68 11.98 9.69
C VAL A 49 -4.69 11.64 8.19
N PRO A 50 -5.66 12.13 7.41
CA PRO A 50 -5.65 12.02 5.94
C PRO A 50 -4.48 12.77 5.29
N PHE A 51 -3.94 12.24 4.20
CA PHE A 51 -2.88 12.87 3.40
C PHE A 51 -3.40 13.78 2.29
N VAL A 52 -4.71 13.80 2.09
CA VAL A 52 -5.41 14.61 1.09
C VAL A 52 -6.35 15.57 1.79
N GLU A 53 -6.55 16.73 1.18
CA GLU A 53 -7.61 17.64 1.60
C GLU A 53 -8.96 16.93 1.44
N PHE A 54 -9.76 16.98 2.50
CA PHE A 54 -11.12 16.48 2.49
C PHE A 54 -12.01 17.56 3.09
N ASP A 55 -13.22 17.72 2.56
CA ASP A 55 -14.22 18.57 3.20
C ASP A 55 -14.45 17.99 4.59
N ASN A 56 -14.13 18.77 5.63
CA ASN A 56 -14.25 18.45 7.07
C ASN A 56 -15.71 18.20 7.53
N LYS A 57 -16.57 17.70 6.65
CA LYS A 57 -17.87 17.16 7.00
C LYS A 57 -17.62 15.92 7.87
N GLU A 58 -18.40 15.81 8.94
CA GLU A 58 -18.36 14.67 9.85
C GLU A 58 -18.37 13.37 9.03
N ILE A 59 -17.37 12.52 9.26
CA ILE A 59 -17.29 11.22 8.61
C ILE A 59 -18.40 10.35 9.22
N LYS A 60 -19.42 10.03 8.42
CA LYS A 60 -20.63 9.35 8.88
C LYS A 60 -20.53 7.83 8.82
N ASN A 61 -19.72 7.29 7.92
CA ASN A 61 -19.66 5.85 7.67
C ASN A 61 -18.32 5.40 7.07
N ASN A 62 -18.12 4.08 7.06
CA ASN A 62 -16.93 3.43 6.51
C ASN A 62 -16.76 3.65 4.99
N MET A 63 -17.83 3.97 4.27
CA MET A 63 -17.77 4.21 2.83
C MET A 63 -17.05 5.53 2.52
N GLU A 64 -17.20 6.55 3.37
CA GLU A 64 -16.48 7.82 3.24
C GLU A 64 -14.99 7.65 3.51
N LEU A 65 -14.63 6.86 4.53
CA LEU A 65 -13.23 6.49 4.80
C LEU A 65 -12.57 5.80 3.61
N ARG A 66 -13.29 4.86 2.98
CA ARG A 66 -12.84 4.20 1.74
C ARG A 66 -12.59 5.22 0.62
N LYS A 67 -13.48 6.20 0.43
CA LYS A 67 -13.32 7.24 -0.59
C LYS A 67 -12.07 8.10 -0.34
N ILE A 68 -11.79 8.45 0.92
CA ILE A 68 -10.57 9.18 1.29
C ILE A 68 -9.33 8.34 0.95
N ALA A 69 -9.29 7.06 1.34
CA ALA A 69 -8.17 6.17 1.03
C ALA A 69 -7.94 6.02 -0.49
N ILE A 70 -9.02 5.95 -1.29
CA ILE A 70 -8.93 5.90 -2.75
C ILE A 70 -8.39 7.21 -3.32
N LYS A 71 -8.82 8.36 -2.78
CA LYS A 71 -8.30 9.67 -3.19
C LYS A 71 -6.80 9.78 -2.90
N GLU A 72 -6.36 9.34 -1.71
CA GLU A 72 -4.94 9.28 -1.34
C GLU A 72 -4.13 8.35 -2.26
N LEU A 73 -4.68 7.20 -2.65
CA LEU A 73 -4.06 6.29 -3.60
C LEU A 73 -3.89 6.96 -4.98
N LYS A 74 -4.96 7.57 -5.50
CA LYS A 74 -4.95 8.25 -6.81
C LYS A 74 -3.98 9.42 -6.87
N GLU A 75 -3.84 10.17 -5.78
CA GLU A 75 -2.86 11.25 -5.66
C GLU A 75 -1.43 10.74 -5.37
N GLY A 76 -1.24 9.43 -5.22
CA GLY A 76 0.06 8.82 -4.97
C GLY A 76 0.66 9.18 -3.60
N LYS A 77 -0.18 9.52 -2.62
CA LYS A 77 0.24 10.01 -1.30
C LYS A 77 0.35 8.91 -0.23
N LEU A 78 -0.05 7.68 -0.54
CA LEU A 78 0.05 6.57 0.42
C LEU A 78 1.51 6.11 0.59
N PRO A 79 2.08 6.19 1.81
CA PRO A 79 3.47 5.85 2.07
C PRO A 79 3.66 4.34 2.32
N PHE A 80 3.11 3.50 1.45
CA PHE A 80 3.18 2.04 1.58
C PHE A 80 4.16 1.41 0.60
N ILE A 81 4.75 0.30 1.05
CA ILE A 81 5.59 -0.58 0.22
C ILE A 81 4.95 -1.96 0.18
N VAL A 82 4.72 -2.47 -1.04
CA VAL A 82 4.21 -3.81 -1.29
C VAL A 82 5.38 -4.77 -1.45
N LYS A 83 5.34 -5.87 -0.70
CA LYS A 83 6.30 -6.98 -0.80
C LYS A 83 5.67 -8.13 -1.58
N ARG A 84 6.26 -8.46 -2.73
CA ARG A 84 5.82 -9.57 -3.59
C ARG A 84 6.73 -10.77 -3.43
N PRO A 85 6.28 -11.87 -2.83
CA PRO A 85 7.09 -13.08 -2.74
C PRO A 85 7.25 -13.74 -4.12
N LEU A 86 8.43 -14.28 -4.39
CA LEU A 86 8.75 -15.05 -5.59
C LEU A 86 8.93 -16.54 -5.23
N PRO A 87 8.75 -17.46 -6.19
CA PRO A 87 8.86 -18.91 -5.92
C PRO A 87 10.22 -19.35 -5.36
N ASN A 88 11.29 -18.62 -5.67
CA ASN A 88 12.66 -18.90 -5.22
C ASN A 88 13.00 -18.30 -3.84
N ASN A 89 11.99 -18.01 -3.02
CA ASN A 89 12.13 -17.37 -1.70
C ASN A 89 12.75 -15.96 -1.74
N LYS A 90 12.91 -15.37 -2.94
CA LYS A 90 13.20 -13.94 -3.10
C LYS A 90 11.91 -13.14 -3.03
N TYR A 91 12.02 -11.82 -3.00
CA TYR A 91 10.88 -10.93 -3.07
C TYR A 91 11.25 -9.64 -3.78
N ASP A 92 10.26 -9.04 -4.44
CA ASP A 92 10.33 -7.70 -4.99
C ASP A 92 9.64 -6.72 -4.03
N LEU A 93 10.15 -5.50 -3.97
CA LEU A 93 9.55 -4.39 -3.23
C LEU A 93 9.08 -3.32 -4.20
N TYR A 94 7.85 -2.83 -4.04
CA TYR A 94 7.30 -1.73 -4.82
C TYR A 94 6.76 -0.65 -3.90
N ARG A 95 7.09 0.61 -4.14
CA ARG A 95 6.30 1.69 -3.56
C ARG A 95 4.93 1.68 -4.23
N VAL A 96 3.88 1.88 -3.45
CA VAL A 96 2.51 1.95 -3.97
C VAL A 96 2.37 3.05 -5.03
N ARG A 97 3.05 4.18 -4.85
CA ARG A 97 3.09 5.29 -5.81
C ARG A 97 3.68 4.93 -7.17
N ASP A 98 4.55 3.93 -7.24
CA ASP A 98 5.28 3.55 -8.47
C ASP A 98 4.52 2.48 -9.28
N LEU A 99 3.38 1.99 -8.79
CA LEU A 99 2.58 0.97 -9.46
C LEU A 99 1.54 1.59 -10.40
N ASP A 100 1.43 1.04 -11.60
CA ASP A 100 0.39 1.39 -12.56
C ASP A 100 -0.98 0.84 -12.12
N LEU A 101 -2.00 1.69 -12.19
CA LEU A 101 -3.36 1.40 -11.75
C LEU A 101 -4.26 0.90 -12.91
N VAL A 102 -3.73 0.69 -14.12
CA VAL A 102 -4.49 0.21 -15.30
C VAL A 102 -5.41 -0.99 -14.99
N ALA A 103 -4.92 -1.98 -14.23
CA ALA A 103 -5.69 -3.18 -13.93
C ALA A 103 -6.84 -2.99 -12.93
N ILE A 104 -6.93 -1.84 -12.25
CA ILE A 104 -7.93 -1.55 -11.22
C ILE A 104 -8.76 -0.30 -11.53
N GLN A 105 -8.67 0.25 -12.74
CA GLN A 105 -9.37 1.49 -13.12
C GLN A 105 -10.88 1.44 -12.89
N TYR A 106 -11.48 0.24 -13.00
CA TYR A 106 -12.91 0.01 -12.78
C TYR A 106 -13.31 -0.15 -11.31
N MET A 107 -12.36 -0.12 -10.37
CA MET A 107 -12.60 -0.35 -8.93
C MET A 107 -12.75 0.94 -8.12
N PHE A 108 -12.58 2.09 -8.77
CA PHE A 108 -12.63 3.40 -8.16
C PHE A 108 -14.06 3.88 -7.89
#